data_AF-A0A935URZ4-F1
#
_entry.id   AF-A0A935URZ4-F1
#
_cell.length_a   1.000
_cell.length_b   1.000
_cell.length_c   1.000
_cell.angle_alpha   90.00
_cell.angle_beta   90.00
_cell.angle_gamma   90.00
#
_symmetry.space_group_name_H-M   'P 1'
#
loop_
_entity.id
_entity.type
_entity.pdbx_description
1 polymer ?
#
loop_
_entity_poly.entity_id
_entity_poly.type
_entity_poly.pdbx_seq_one_letter_code
_entity_poly.pdbx_strand_id
1 'polypeptide(L)'
;MPLSPFSERPWSRRDGMHVSRRQVVTIPDDSTNSVVFLILMRRLRSPMLILVAILTISTFGMSQIDGVDFDGNPRRLTVFESFYFMTYTAATVGYTELFPYTSAQRMWVTASIYAGVLGWAYALGTFFSIVGDQTFRDAVGLARFRRAVHRINEPFHIIAGFGHTGRLVSKGAHHR
;
A
#
# COMPACT_ATOMS: atom_id res chain seq x y z
N MET A 1 31.46 71.55 -43.77
CA MET A 1 31.77 70.68 -42.62
C MET A 1 30.64 69.65 -42.51
N PRO A 2 30.73 68.49 -43.19
CA PRO A 2 29.61 67.56 -43.29
C PRO A 2 29.77 66.35 -42.36
N LEU A 3 28.62 65.94 -41.84
CA LEU A 3 28.34 64.75 -41.05
C LEU A 3 28.64 63.47 -41.86
N SER A 4 29.19 62.45 -41.21
CA SER A 4 29.32 61.08 -41.74
C SER A 4 28.97 60.08 -40.62
N PRO A 5 28.50 58.87 -40.95
CA PRO A 5 27.22 58.39 -40.45
C PRO A 5 27.33 57.23 -39.45
N PHE A 6 26.21 57.01 -38.76
CA PHE A 6 25.84 55.84 -37.98
C PHE A 6 26.42 54.55 -38.56
N SER A 7 27.33 53.91 -37.82
CA SER A 7 27.82 52.57 -38.14
C SER A 7 26.74 51.55 -37.75
N GLU A 8 25.99 51.07 -38.75
CA GLU A 8 25.14 49.90 -38.59
C GLU A 8 26.03 48.66 -38.41
N ARG A 9 26.04 48.09 -37.20
CA ARG A 9 26.60 46.75 -36.97
C ARG A 9 25.56 45.74 -37.45
N PRO A 10 25.85 44.90 -38.46
CA PRO A 10 24.95 43.83 -38.82
C PRO A 10 24.97 42.80 -37.69
N TRP A 11 23.80 42.57 -37.10
CA TRP A 11 23.57 41.49 -36.15
C TRP A 11 23.93 40.16 -36.81
N SER A 12 25.06 39.58 -36.43
CA SER A 12 25.42 38.22 -36.83
C SER A 12 24.43 37.26 -36.16
N ARG A 13 23.38 36.86 -36.88
CA ARG A 13 22.60 35.67 -36.54
C ARG A 13 23.55 34.48 -36.55
N ARG A 14 24.00 34.09 -35.37
CA ARG A 14 24.49 32.73 -35.16
C ARG A 14 23.26 31.84 -35.15
N ASP A 15 22.86 31.38 -36.33
CA ASP A 15 21.97 30.24 -36.49
C ASP A 15 22.74 29.00 -36.01
N GLY A 16 22.80 28.87 -34.69
CA GLY A 16 23.14 27.61 -34.03
C GLY A 16 22.02 26.65 -34.34
N MET A 17 22.21 25.87 -35.39
CA MET A 17 21.39 24.72 -35.71
C MET A 17 21.44 23.78 -34.49
N HIS A 18 20.46 23.89 -33.60
CA HIS A 18 20.27 22.94 -32.51
C HIS A 18 19.89 21.61 -33.16
N VAL A 19 20.90 20.82 -33.51
CA VAL A 19 20.74 19.45 -33.95
C VAL A 19 20.11 18.71 -32.79
N SER A 20 18.80 18.51 -32.86
CA SER A 20 18.02 17.77 -31.88
C SER A 20 18.57 16.35 -31.84
N ARG A 21 19.46 16.10 -30.87
CA ARG A 21 20.09 14.79 -30.69
C ARG A 21 19.01 13.86 -30.18
N ARG A 22 18.68 12.84 -30.98
CA ARG A 22 17.71 11.80 -30.63
C ARG A 22 18.25 11.04 -29.42
N GLN A 23 17.86 11.44 -28.22
CA GLN A 23 18.27 10.79 -26.99
C GLN A 23 17.26 9.67 -26.71
N VAL A 24 17.74 8.42 -26.78
CA VAL A 24 16.93 7.27 -26.40
C VAL A 24 16.77 7.31 -24.88
N VAL A 25 15.60 7.75 -24.43
CA VAL A 25 15.22 7.75 -23.01
C VAL A 25 14.73 6.34 -22.67
N THR A 26 15.44 5.66 -21.76
CA THR A 26 15.01 4.38 -21.21
C THR A 26 13.69 4.55 -20.47
N ILE A 27 12.67 3.80 -20.90
CA ILE A 27 11.34 3.81 -20.31
C ILE A 27 11.40 2.93 -19.05
N PRO A 28 10.96 3.41 -17.87
CA PRO A 28 10.94 2.58 -16.66
C PRO A 28 9.98 1.39 -16.81
N ASP A 29 10.55 0.18 -16.71
CA ASP A 29 9.86 -1.13 -16.78
C ASP A 29 9.08 -1.48 -15.50
N ASP A 30 8.42 -2.65 -15.50
CA ASP A 30 7.39 -3.22 -14.61
C ASP A 30 7.68 -3.27 -13.07
N SER A 31 8.70 -2.58 -12.57
CA SER A 31 9.07 -2.55 -11.15
C SER A 31 8.02 -1.87 -10.26
N THR A 32 7.14 -1.03 -10.81
CA THR A 32 6.08 -0.35 -10.05
C THR A 32 5.13 -1.35 -9.38
N ASN A 33 4.74 -2.43 -10.07
CA ASN A 33 3.86 -3.45 -9.51
C ASN A 33 4.54 -4.21 -8.34
N SER A 34 5.84 -4.47 -8.48
CA SER A 34 6.64 -5.13 -7.43
C SER A 34 6.80 -4.25 -6.19
N VAL A 35 7.03 -2.94 -6.37
CA VAL A 35 7.17 -2.00 -5.25
C VAL A 35 5.85 -1.82 -4.50
N VAL A 36 4.72 -1.70 -5.21
CA VAL A 36 3.39 -1.63 -4.58
C VAL A 36 3.08 -2.93 -3.82
N PHE A 37 3.38 -4.10 -4.40
CA PHE A 37 3.22 -5.39 -3.74
C PHE A 37 4.09 -5.52 -2.48
N LEU A 38 5.35 -5.08 -2.51
CA LEU A 38 6.24 -5.11 -1.36
C LEU A 38 5.77 -4.19 -0.22
N ILE A 39 5.26 -2.99 -0.55
CA ILE A 39 4.68 -2.06 0.42
C ILE A 39 3.43 -2.66 1.05
N LEU A 40 2.56 -3.27 0.24
CA LEU A 40 1.34 -3.96 0.67
C LEU A 40 1.66 -5.09 1.66
N MET A 41 2.57 -5.99 1.29
CA MET A 41 2.98 -7.10 2.16
C MET A 41 3.58 -6.60 3.48
N ARG A 42 4.35 -5.50 3.46
CA ARG A 42 4.96 -4.97 4.68
C ARG A 42 3.93 -4.36 5.62
N ARG A 43 2.90 -3.70 5.09
CA ARG A 43 1.81 -3.11 5.90
C ARG A 43 0.89 -4.17 6.52
N LEU A 44 0.62 -5.28 5.82
CA LEU A 44 -0.20 -6.38 6.34
C LEU A 44 0.53 -7.28 7.37
N ARG A 45 1.86 -7.26 7.41
CA ARG A 45 2.64 -8.02 8.42
C ARG A 45 2.34 -7.54 9.85
N SER A 46 2.29 -6.23 10.08
CA SER A 46 2.02 -5.67 11.42
C SER A 46 0.70 -6.16 12.03
N PRO A 47 -0.47 -6.04 11.36
CA PRO A 47 -1.73 -6.51 11.94
C PRO A 47 -1.76 -8.03 12.12
N MET A 48 -1.19 -8.80 11.19
CA MET A 48 -1.10 -10.26 11.34
C MET A 48 -0.23 -10.65 12.54
N LEU A 49 0.93 -10.03 12.74
CA LEU A 49 1.79 -10.29 13.88
C LEU A 49 1.10 -9.94 15.21
N ILE A 50 0.35 -8.84 15.26
CA ILE A 50 -0.42 -8.46 16.45
C ILE A 50 -1.48 -9.52 16.77
N LEU A 51 -2.25 -9.98 15.78
CA LEU A 51 -3.25 -11.02 15.98
C LEU A 51 -2.64 -12.36 16.44
N VAL A 52 -1.52 -12.76 15.84
CA VAL A 52 -0.77 -13.96 16.25
C VAL A 52 -0.25 -13.81 17.69
N ALA A 53 0.29 -12.65 18.05
CA ALA A 53 0.78 -12.39 19.40
C ALA A 53 -0.35 -12.44 20.44
N ILE A 54 -1.50 -11.80 20.15
CA ILE A 54 -2.69 -11.87 21.00
C ILE A 54 -3.11 -13.33 21.21
N LEU A 55 -3.29 -14.09 20.12
CA LEU A 55 -3.71 -15.48 20.21
C LEU A 55 -2.71 -16.34 21.00
N THR A 56 -1.41 -16.11 20.81
CA THR A 56 -0.34 -16.83 21.51
C THR A 56 -0.37 -16.53 23.01
N ILE A 57 -0.43 -15.26 23.39
CA ILE A 57 -0.48 -14.82 24.80
C ILE A 57 -1.75 -15.33 25.46
N SER A 58 -2.90 -15.17 24.81
CA SER A 58 -4.18 -15.65 25.34
C SER A 58 -4.20 -17.15 25.57
N THR A 59 -3.70 -17.93 24.60
CA THR A 59 -3.60 -19.40 24.68
C THR A 59 -2.67 -19.82 25.82
N PHE A 60 -1.48 -19.22 25.88
CA PHE A 60 -0.50 -19.58 26.89
C PHE A 60 -0.97 -19.19 28.29
N GLY A 61 -1.49 -17.97 28.46
CA GLY A 61 -2.02 -17.52 29.74
C GLY A 61 -3.19 -18.38 30.22
N MET A 62 -4.08 -18.81 29.32
CA MET A 62 -5.17 -19.72 29.69
C MET A 62 -4.64 -21.08 30.20
N SER A 63 -3.60 -21.63 29.57
CA SER A 63 -2.98 -22.90 30.01
C SER A 63 -2.28 -22.82 31.37
N GLN A 64 -1.91 -21.62 31.81
CA GLN A 64 -1.24 -21.39 33.10
C GLN A 64 -2.22 -21.08 34.24
N ILE A 65 -3.50 -20.85 33.97
CA ILE A 65 -4.47 -20.58 35.04
C ILE A 65 -5.03 -21.91 35.56
N ASP A 66 -5.00 -22.07 36.88
CA ASP A 66 -5.58 -23.24 37.54
C ASP A 66 -7.09 -23.29 37.30
N GLY A 67 -7.53 -24.40 36.73
CA GLY A 67 -8.93 -24.71 36.46
C GLY A 67 -9.45 -25.81 37.39
N VAL A 68 -10.73 -26.11 37.25
CA VAL A 68 -11.40 -27.24 37.92
C VAL A 68 -12.09 -28.11 36.89
N ASP A 69 -12.09 -29.42 37.11
CA ASP A 69 -12.89 -30.36 36.32
C ASP A 69 -14.35 -30.40 36.82
N PHE A 70 -15.22 -31.14 36.13
CA PHE A 70 -16.63 -31.31 36.50
C PHE A 70 -16.82 -31.90 37.91
N ASP A 71 -15.87 -32.70 38.39
CA ASP A 71 -15.85 -33.27 39.74
C ASP A 71 -15.25 -32.32 40.79
N GLY A 72 -14.91 -31.09 40.41
CA GLY A 72 -14.32 -30.07 41.30
C GLY A 72 -12.83 -30.26 41.60
N ASN A 73 -12.18 -31.26 41.00
CA ASN A 73 -10.75 -31.50 41.16
C ASN A 73 -9.93 -30.43 40.41
N PRO A 74 -8.80 -29.95 40.97
CA PRO A 74 -7.94 -28.98 40.30
C PRO A 74 -7.31 -29.61 39.06
N ARG A 75 -7.64 -29.04 37.89
CA ARG A 75 -7.12 -29.48 36.60
C ARG A 75 -6.85 -28.26 35.73
N ARG A 76 -5.60 -28.15 35.29
CA ARG A 76 -5.20 -27.15 34.30
C ARG A 76 -5.54 -27.63 32.90
N LEU A 77 -5.89 -26.68 32.03
CA LEU A 77 -6.02 -26.94 30.60
C LEU A 77 -4.63 -27.14 30.00
N THR A 78 -4.50 -28.13 29.14
CA THR A 78 -3.30 -28.26 28.31
C THR A 78 -3.19 -27.08 27.34
N VAL A 79 -2.00 -26.85 26.79
CA VAL A 79 -1.79 -25.81 25.77
C VAL A 79 -2.67 -26.06 24.54
N PHE A 80 -2.88 -27.32 24.16
CA PHE A 80 -3.72 -27.68 23.02
C PHE A 80 -5.21 -27.45 23.28
N GLU A 81 -5.72 -27.80 24.45
CA GLU A 81 -7.11 -27.48 24.85
C GLU A 81 -7.32 -25.97 24.94
N SER A 82 -6.35 -25.25 25.50
CA SER A 82 -6.37 -23.79 25.56
C SER A 82 -6.36 -23.17 24.16
N PHE A 83 -5.53 -23.69 23.24
CA PHE A 83 -5.44 -23.20 21.86
C PHE A 83 -6.75 -23.43 21.10
N TYR A 84 -7.32 -24.62 21.24
CA TYR A 84 -8.62 -24.97 20.67
C TYR A 84 -9.70 -24.01 21.17
N PHE A 85 -9.74 -23.78 22.50
CA PHE A 85 -10.64 -22.83 23.14
C PHE A 85 -10.51 -21.40 22.58
N MET A 86 -9.28 -20.89 22.57
CA MET A 86 -9.02 -19.53 22.13
C MET A 86 -9.28 -19.34 20.64
N THR A 87 -9.11 -20.37 19.82
CA THR A 87 -9.32 -20.27 18.36
C THR A 87 -10.79 -20.05 18.01
N TYR A 88 -11.73 -20.81 18.59
CA TYR A 88 -13.15 -20.58 18.33
C TYR A 88 -13.66 -19.29 18.99
N THR A 89 -13.04 -18.87 20.10
CA THR A 89 -13.33 -17.59 20.76
C THR A 89 -12.87 -16.42 19.88
N ALA A 90 -11.65 -16.49 19.33
CA ALA A 90 -11.09 -15.49 18.42
C ALA A 90 -11.87 -15.39 17.10
N ALA A 91 -12.44 -16.50 16.63
CA ALA A 91 -13.33 -16.55 15.47
C ALA A 91 -14.76 -16.05 15.77
N THR A 92 -15.03 -15.59 17.00
CA THR A 92 -16.34 -15.11 17.46
C THR A 92 -17.46 -16.16 17.37
N VAL A 93 -17.11 -17.45 17.28
CA VAL A 93 -18.08 -18.57 17.30
C VAL A 93 -18.65 -18.72 18.71
N GLY A 94 -17.79 -18.68 19.73
CA GLY A 94 -18.17 -18.53 21.14
C GLY A 94 -19.15 -19.59 21.66
N TYR A 95 -18.70 -20.83 21.86
CA TYR A 95 -19.50 -21.84 22.55
C TYR A 95 -19.58 -21.59 24.06
N THR A 96 -20.69 -22.01 24.68
CA THR A 96 -20.84 -22.05 26.13
C THR A 96 -19.89 -23.09 26.76
N GLU A 97 -19.50 -22.82 28.00
CA GLU A 97 -18.39 -23.43 28.75
C GLU A 97 -18.22 -24.95 28.53
N LEU A 98 -17.10 -25.35 27.90
CA LEU A 98 -16.73 -26.77 27.78
C LEU A 98 -16.35 -27.40 29.13
N PHE A 99 -16.01 -26.58 30.14
CA PHE A 99 -15.61 -26.96 31.49
C PHE A 99 -16.07 -25.89 32.48
N PRO A 100 -16.30 -26.20 33.77
CA PRO A 100 -16.63 -25.20 34.78
C PRO A 100 -15.43 -24.26 35.01
N TYR A 101 -15.40 -23.14 34.28
CA TYR A 101 -14.27 -22.20 34.39
C TYR A 101 -14.30 -21.42 35.70
N THR A 102 -13.11 -21.32 36.32
CA THR A 102 -12.90 -20.49 37.50
C THR A 102 -13.05 -19.01 37.18
N SER A 103 -13.32 -18.18 38.18
CA SER A 103 -13.43 -16.72 37.99
C SER A 103 -12.18 -16.10 37.35
N ALA A 104 -11.00 -16.64 37.66
CA ALA A 104 -9.74 -16.20 37.06
C ALA A 104 -9.68 -16.52 35.56
N GLN A 105 -10.06 -17.73 35.15
CA GLN A 105 -10.13 -18.12 33.74
C GLN A 105 -11.13 -17.25 32.97
N ARG A 106 -12.32 -17.01 33.55
CA ARG A 106 -13.33 -16.12 32.93
C ARG A 106 -12.79 -14.71 32.71
N MET A 107 -12.12 -14.14 33.71
CA MET A 107 -11.55 -12.79 33.60
C MET A 107 -10.46 -12.72 32.53
N TRP A 108 -9.62 -13.76 32.43
CA TRP A 108 -8.60 -13.87 31.39
C TRP A 108 -9.20 -13.96 29.98
N VAL A 109 -10.24 -14.77 29.80
CA VAL A 109 -10.95 -14.90 28.53
C VAL A 109 -11.60 -13.57 28.13
N THR A 110 -12.26 -12.89 29.07
CA THR A 110 -12.84 -11.56 28.83
C THR A 110 -11.78 -10.56 28.37
N ALA A 111 -10.63 -10.49 29.07
CA ALA A 111 -9.53 -9.62 28.65
C ALA A 111 -9.01 -9.97 27.24
N SER A 112 -8.90 -11.27 26.94
CA SER A 112 -8.47 -11.77 25.63
C SER A 112 -9.46 -11.41 24.52
N ILE A 113 -10.78 -11.41 24.79
CA ILE A 113 -11.81 -10.99 23.84
C ILE A 113 -11.62 -9.51 23.49
N TYR A 114 -11.47 -8.63 24.49
CA TYR A 114 -11.25 -7.21 24.23
C TYR A 114 -9.94 -6.95 23.46
N ALA A 115 -8.86 -7.64 23.81
CA ALA A 115 -7.61 -7.58 23.05
C ALA A 115 -7.80 -8.02 21.60
N GLY A 116 -8.52 -9.12 21.38
CA GLY A 116 -8.87 -9.63 20.05
C GLY A 116 -9.69 -8.64 19.23
N VAL A 117 -10.69 -7.99 19.84
CA VAL A 117 -11.50 -6.95 19.18
C VAL A 117 -10.63 -5.77 18.74
N LEU A 118 -9.71 -5.29 19.59
CA LEU A 118 -8.77 -4.23 19.23
C LEU A 118 -7.82 -4.65 18.11
N GLY A 119 -7.31 -5.89 18.17
CA GLY A 119 -6.46 -6.47 17.13
C GLY A 119 -7.17 -6.56 15.78
N TRP A 120 -8.42 -7.03 15.76
CA TRP A 120 -9.25 -7.10 14.56
C TRP A 120 -9.62 -5.71 14.02
N ALA A 121 -9.95 -4.76 14.90
CA ALA A 121 -10.21 -3.37 14.50
C ALA A 121 -8.97 -2.74 13.83
N TYR A 122 -7.78 -2.98 14.38
CA TYR A 122 -6.52 -2.53 13.76
C TYR A 122 -6.25 -3.21 12.42
N ALA A 123 -6.50 -4.53 12.32
CA ALA A 123 -6.33 -5.27 11.08
C ALA A 123 -7.27 -4.77 9.97
N LEU A 124 -8.55 -4.57 10.29
CA LEU A 124 -9.54 -4.01 9.38
C LEU A 124 -9.21 -2.56 9.01
N GLY A 125 -8.84 -1.73 9.98
CA GLY A 125 -8.42 -0.35 9.73
C GLY A 125 -7.22 -0.26 8.79
N THR A 126 -6.23 -1.13 8.99
CA THR A 126 -5.05 -1.24 8.11
C THR A 126 -5.45 -1.71 6.70
N PHE A 127 -6.33 -2.72 6.61
CA PHE A 127 -6.86 -3.20 5.33
C PHE A 127 -7.60 -2.10 4.57
N PHE A 128 -8.52 -1.37 5.21
CA PHE A 128 -9.23 -0.26 4.58
C PHE A 128 -8.31 0.91 4.21
N SER A 129 -7.30 1.20 5.03
CA SER A 129 -6.29 2.21 4.70
C SER A 129 -5.52 1.85 3.43
N ILE A 130 -5.17 0.57 3.24
CA ILE A 130 -4.50 0.07 2.05
C ILE A 130 -5.41 0.15 0.81
N VAL A 131 -6.67 -0.30 0.94
CA VAL A 131 -7.64 -0.30 -0.17
C VAL A 131 -8.03 1.13 -0.57
N GLY A 132 -8.09 2.04 0.40
CA GLY A 132 -8.43 3.46 0.20
C GLY A 132 -7.27 4.34 -0.27
N ASP A 133 -6.02 3.88 -0.18
CA ASP A 133 -4.84 4.70 -0.46
C ASP A 133 -4.81 5.11 -1.94
N GLN A 134 -4.67 6.42 -2.17
CA GLN A 134 -4.65 7.06 -3.49
C GLN A 134 -3.57 6.47 -4.40
N THR A 135 -2.53 5.85 -3.84
CA THR A 135 -1.45 5.16 -4.56
C THR A 135 -1.93 3.99 -5.40
N PHE A 136 -2.97 3.26 -4.98
CA PHE A 136 -3.58 2.21 -5.80
C PHE A 136 -4.39 2.82 -6.96
N ARG A 137 -5.12 3.93 -6.69
CA ARG A 137 -5.86 4.66 -7.72
C ARG A 137 -4.94 5.33 -8.74
N ASP A 138 -3.83 5.90 -8.29
CA ASP A 138 -2.82 6.55 -9.14
C ASP A 138 -2.03 5.51 -9.94
N ALA A 139 -1.70 4.35 -9.35
CA ALA A 139 -1.08 3.24 -10.08
C ALA A 139 -2.03 2.62 -11.13
N VAL A 140 -3.31 2.42 -10.79
CA VAL A 140 -4.34 1.94 -11.73
C VAL A 140 -4.62 2.99 -12.81
N GLY A 141 -4.64 4.28 -12.45
CA GLY A 141 -4.78 5.40 -13.37
C GLY A 141 -3.61 5.46 -14.37
N LEU A 142 -2.38 5.33 -13.88
CA LEU A 142 -1.18 5.31 -14.70
C LEU A 142 -1.12 4.05 -15.60
N ALA A 143 -1.56 2.89 -15.10
CA ALA A 143 -1.63 1.65 -15.88
C ALA A 143 -2.69 1.72 -16.98
N ARG A 144 -3.88 2.30 -16.70
CA ARG A 144 -4.92 2.56 -17.70
C ARG A 144 -4.47 3.58 -18.73
N PHE A 145 -3.83 4.66 -18.30
CA PHE A 145 -3.26 5.68 -19.19
C PHE A 145 -2.17 5.09 -20.09
N ARG A 146 -1.25 4.29 -19.55
CA ARG A 146 -0.23 3.57 -20.34
C ARG A 146 -0.86 2.63 -21.37
N ARG A 147 -1.87 1.83 -21.01
CA ARG A 147 -2.60 0.98 -21.96
C ARG A 147 -3.31 1.78 -23.05
N ALA A 148 -3.89 2.92 -22.69
CA ALA A 148 -4.53 3.81 -23.66
C ALA A 148 -3.49 4.38 -24.64
N VAL A 149 -2.33 4.84 -24.15
CA VAL A 149 -1.23 5.35 -24.99
C VAL A 149 -0.63 4.25 -25.87
N HIS A 150 -0.43 3.04 -25.34
CA HIS A 150 0.14 1.93 -26.10
C HIS A 150 -0.77 1.40 -27.21
N ARG A 151 -2.08 1.70 -27.12
CA ARG A 151 -3.07 1.35 -28.14
C ARG A 151 -3.17 2.40 -29.26
N ILE A 152 -2.49 3.54 -29.13
CA ILE A 152 -2.34 4.53 -30.20
C ILE A 152 -1.28 3.99 -31.17
N ASN A 153 -1.74 3.48 -32.31
CA ASN A 153 -0.90 2.89 -33.36
C ASN A 153 -0.45 3.93 -34.41
N GLU A 154 -0.69 5.20 -34.15
CA GLU A 154 -0.30 6.33 -35.00
C GLU A 154 0.98 6.97 -34.45
N PRO A 155 1.90 7.48 -35.29
CA PRO A 155 3.11 8.15 -34.82
C PRO A 155 2.75 9.38 -34.00
N PHE A 156 2.84 9.27 -32.67
CA PHE A 156 2.53 10.36 -31.75
C PHE A 156 3.80 11.09 -31.30
N HIS A 157 3.74 12.41 -31.26
CA HIS A 157 4.79 13.26 -30.71
C HIS A 157 4.36 13.82 -29.35
N ILE A 158 5.08 13.45 -28.28
CA ILE A 158 4.84 13.98 -26.94
C ILE A 158 5.62 15.29 -26.79
N ILE A 159 4.91 16.40 -26.68
CA ILE A 159 5.51 17.72 -26.39
C ILE A 159 5.49 17.90 -24.86
N ALA A 160 6.61 17.60 -24.21
CA ALA A 160 6.78 17.86 -22.79
C ALA A 160 7.05 19.36 -22.57
N GLY A 161 6.00 20.11 -22.23
CA GLY A 161 6.07 21.53 -21.85
C GLY A 161 5.10 22.42 -22.64
N PHE A 162 3.95 22.74 -22.05
CA PHE A 162 2.95 23.65 -22.64
C PHE A 162 3.29 25.13 -22.34
N GLY A 163 4.54 25.52 -22.64
CA GLY A 163 4.96 26.92 -22.64
C GLY A 163 4.54 27.67 -23.91
N HIS A 164 4.78 28.98 -23.98
CA HIS A 164 4.48 29.78 -25.19
C HIS A 164 5.18 29.20 -26.44
N THR A 165 6.39 28.65 -26.28
CA THR A 165 7.18 27.98 -27.33
C THR A 165 6.60 26.62 -27.77
N GLY A 166 6.02 25.83 -26.86
CA GLY A 166 5.45 24.51 -27.17
C GLY A 166 4.21 24.58 -28.09
N ARG A 167 3.42 25.66 -27.98
CA ARG A 167 2.28 25.94 -28.86
C ARG A 167 2.69 26.33 -30.28
N LEU A 168 3.85 26.97 -30.46
CA LEU A 168 4.35 27.32 -31.80
C LEU A 168 4.86 26.07 -32.54
N VAL A 169 5.51 25.15 -31.83
CA VAL A 169 5.99 23.89 -32.41
C VAL A 169 4.83 22.96 -32.78
N SER A 170 3.75 22.87 -31.97
CA SER A 170 2.59 22.05 -32.33
C SER A 170 1.84 22.55 -33.56
N LYS A 171 1.74 23.88 -33.74
CA LYS A 171 1.14 24.48 -34.94
C LYS A 171 2.01 24.31 -36.18
N GLY A 172 3.33 24.30 -36.04
CA GLY A 172 4.26 24.06 -37.17
C GLY A 172 4.29 22.60 -37.63
N ALA A 173 4.05 21.64 -36.72
CA ALA A 173 4.04 20.21 -37.04
C ALA A 173 2.76 19.73 -37.75
N HIS A 174 1.66 20.49 -37.66
CA HIS A 174 0.36 20.11 -38.25
C HIS A 174 0.23 20.44 -39.76
N HIS A 175 1.27 21.02 -40.36
CA HIS A 175 1.30 21.51 -41.74
C HIS A 175 2.18 20.67 -42.70
N ARG A 176 2.50 19.43 -42.36
CA ARG A 176 3.11 18.46 -43.28
C ARG A 176 2.39 17.13 -43.27
#